data_AF-A0AAD2ACI3-F1
#
_entry.id   AF-A0AAD2ACI3-F1
#
_cell.length_a   1.000
_cell.length_b   1.000
_cell.length_c   1.000
_cell.angle_alpha   90.00
_cell.angle_beta   90.00
_cell.angle_gamma   90.00
#
_symmetry.space_group_name_H-M   'P 1'
#
loop_
_entity.id
_entity.type
_entity.pdbx_description
1 polymer ?
#
loop_
_entity_poly.entity_id
_entity_poly.type
_entity_poly.pdbx_seq_one_letter_code
_entity_poly.pdbx_strand_id
1 'polypeptide(L)'
;MVASRGHEQVKDFYENWVKKPELLKFDSLPKNHFVLINSPRFDVYGNDFGWGKPVAVRSGKGNRFDGKITISAGVEEGSVDIEACLSPQTLHAVAEDVEFRASICS
;
A
#
# COMPACT_ATOMS: atom_id res chain seq x y z
N MET A 1 2.17 -15.78 4.54
CA MET A 1 2.83 -17.06 4.85
C MET A 1 3.97 -16.79 5.84
N VAL A 2 3.66 -16.72 7.14
CA VAL A 2 4.63 -16.48 8.25
C VAL A 2 4.53 -17.58 9.32
N ALA A 3 3.70 -18.59 9.11
CA ALA A 3 3.49 -19.65 10.08
C ALA A 3 4.24 -20.92 9.66
N SER A 4 5.56 -20.98 9.92
CA SER A 4 6.31 -22.26 10.00
C SER A 4 7.79 -22.14 10.42
N ARG A 5 8.36 -20.94 10.61
CA ARG A 5 9.80 -20.80 10.94
C ARG A 5 10.03 -20.68 12.45
N GLY A 6 10.88 -21.55 12.99
CA GLY A 6 11.32 -21.47 14.40
C GLY A 6 12.24 -20.27 14.66
N HIS A 7 12.41 -19.89 15.93
CA HIS A 7 13.22 -18.74 16.36
C HIS A 7 14.62 -18.72 15.71
N GLU A 8 15.34 -19.84 15.73
CA GLU A 8 16.68 -19.97 15.15
C GLU A 8 16.69 -19.69 13.64
N GLN A 9 15.73 -20.25 12.90
CA GLN A 9 15.64 -20.05 11.45
C GLN A 9 15.34 -18.60 11.07
N VAL A 10 14.57 -17.90 11.90
CA VAL A 10 14.29 -16.46 11.71
C VAL A 10 15.54 -15.65 12.01
N LYS A 11 16.27 -15.96 13.08
CA LYS A 11 17.51 -15.29 13.45
C LYS A 11 18.59 -15.47 12.37
N ASP A 12 18.85 -16.71 11.94
CA ASP A 12 19.82 -17.02 10.90
C ASP A 12 19.48 -16.34 9.57
N PHE A 13 18.19 -16.24 9.24
CA PHE A 13 17.74 -15.51 8.05
C PHE A 13 18.15 -14.04 8.12
N TYR A 14 17.86 -13.35 9.22
CA TYR A 14 18.20 -11.94 9.38
C TYR A 14 19.72 -11.71 9.44
N GLU A 15 20.47 -12.55 10.16
CA GLU A 15 21.94 -12.45 10.21
C GLU A 15 22.59 -12.61 8.83
N ASN A 16 22.06 -13.51 8.00
CA ASN A 16 22.55 -13.68 6.63
C ASN A 16 22.09 -12.56 5.70
N TRP A 17 20.86 -12.07 5.85
CA TRP A 17 20.35 -10.95 5.06
C TRP A 17 21.14 -9.67 5.30
N VAL A 18 21.58 -9.39 6.54
CA VAL A 18 22.43 -8.23 6.85
C VAL A 18 23.78 -8.30 6.13
N LYS A 19 24.35 -9.49 5.95
CA LYS A 19 25.62 -9.70 5.22
C LYS A 19 25.45 -9.48 3.72
N LYS A 20 24.29 -9.82 3.16
CA LYS A 20 23.97 -9.69 1.73
C LYS A 20 22.50 -9.31 1.54
N PRO A 21 22.15 -8.02 1.66
CA PRO A 21 20.77 -7.59 1.57
C PRO A 21 20.28 -7.70 0.13
N GLU A 22 19.19 -8.42 -0.06
CA GLU A 22 18.45 -8.45 -1.32
C GLU A 22 17.28 -7.47 -1.21
N LEU A 23 17.40 -6.34 -1.91
CA LEU A 23 16.36 -5.31 -1.98
C LEU A 23 15.50 -5.53 -3.23
N LEU A 24 14.18 -5.44 -3.05
CA LEU A 24 13.24 -5.39 -4.16
C LEU A 24 13.53 -4.15 -5.00
N LYS A 25 13.85 -4.36 -6.27
CA LYS A 25 14.02 -3.29 -7.27
C LYS A 25 12.75 -3.21 -8.10
N PHE A 26 12.05 -2.10 -8.01
CA PHE A 26 10.82 -1.89 -8.79
C PHE A 26 11.13 -1.61 -10.28
N ASP A 27 12.36 -1.21 -10.61
CA ASP A 27 12.83 -0.96 -11.98
C ASP A 27 12.77 -2.19 -12.90
N SER A 28 12.72 -3.40 -12.34
CA SER A 28 12.61 -4.65 -13.11
C SER A 28 11.17 -5.05 -13.45
N LEU A 29 10.17 -4.32 -12.97
CA LEU A 29 8.77 -4.62 -13.28
C LEU A 29 8.42 -4.21 -14.73
N PRO A 30 7.49 -4.91 -15.40
CA PRO A 30 7.00 -4.51 -16.72
C PRO A 30 6.43 -3.09 -16.69
N LYS A 31 6.57 -2.31 -17.76
CA LYS A 31 6.07 -0.92 -17.79
C LYS A 31 4.56 -0.78 -17.51
N ASN A 32 3.78 -1.81 -17.81
CA ASN A 32 2.34 -1.84 -17.59
C ASN A 32 2.01 -2.71 -16.37
N HIS A 33 2.47 -2.29 -15.20
CA HIS A 33 2.23 -3.01 -13.95
C HIS A 33 1.42 -2.17 -12.98
N PHE A 34 0.75 -2.86 -12.07
CA PHE A 34 0.36 -2.26 -10.81
C PHE A 34 0.67 -3.22 -9.67
N VAL A 35 0.97 -2.66 -8.50
CA VAL A 35 1.22 -3.43 -7.27
C VAL A 35 0.15 -3.03 -6.26
N LEU A 36 -0.68 -4.00 -5.88
CA LEU A 36 -1.64 -3.82 -4.81
C LEU A 36 -0.97 -4.06 -3.45
N ILE A 37 -1.10 -3.10 -2.55
CA ILE A 37 -0.57 -3.15 -1.19
C ILE A 37 -1.70 -2.87 -0.19
N ASN A 38 -1.56 -3.44 1.01
CA ASN A 38 -2.48 -3.30 2.13
C ASN A 38 -3.81 -4.06 1.93
N SER A 39 -4.73 -3.96 2.90
CA SER A 39 -6.05 -4.60 2.84
C SER A 39 -7.09 -3.75 3.56
N PRO A 40 -8.31 -3.61 3.01
CA PRO A 40 -9.40 -2.91 3.68
C PRO A 40 -9.95 -3.66 4.90
N ARG A 41 -9.48 -4.90 5.14
CA ARG A 41 -9.87 -5.70 6.31
C ARG A 41 -9.07 -5.34 7.56
N PHE A 42 -8.01 -4.55 7.44
CA PHE A 42 -7.24 -4.11 8.59
C PHE A 42 -7.92 -2.93 9.26
N ASP A 43 -8.12 -3.04 10.57
CA ASP A 43 -8.68 -1.98 11.39
C ASP A 43 -7.66 -0.87 11.63
N VAL A 44 -7.53 0.00 10.64
CA VAL A 44 -6.61 1.14 10.67
C VAL A 44 -7.15 2.30 11.52
N TYR A 45 -8.47 2.33 11.78
CA TYR A 45 -9.15 3.38 12.55
C TYR A 45 -9.42 3.00 14.02
N GLY A 46 -9.22 1.73 14.41
CA GLY A 46 -9.41 1.24 15.77
C GLY A 46 -8.34 1.65 16.78
N ASN A 47 -7.21 2.22 16.32
CA ASN A 47 -6.12 2.65 17.19
C ASN A 47 -6.45 4.00 17.86
N ASP A 48 -6.73 4.00 19.16
CA ASP A 48 -6.87 5.22 19.97
C ASP A 48 -5.80 5.24 21.07
N PHE A 49 -4.95 6.26 21.05
CA PHE A 49 -3.87 6.43 22.03
C PHE A 49 -4.28 7.29 23.25
N GLY A 50 -5.55 7.67 23.36
CA GLY A 50 -6.10 8.52 24.43
C GLY A 50 -6.36 9.97 24.03
N TRP A 51 -6.11 10.32 22.77
CA TRP A 51 -6.39 11.64 22.18
C TRP A 51 -7.40 11.58 21.03
N GLY A 52 -8.06 10.43 20.85
CA GLY A 52 -9.06 10.20 19.81
C GLY A 52 -8.57 9.30 18.69
N LYS A 53 -9.53 8.83 17.91
CA LYS A 53 -9.31 7.94 16.76
C LYS A 53 -8.69 8.67 15.56
N PRO A 54 -8.05 7.94 14.63
CA PRO A 54 -7.49 8.54 13.42
C PRO A 54 -8.61 9.13 12.55
N VAL A 55 -8.32 10.26 11.90
CA VAL A 55 -9.26 10.92 10.97
C VAL A 55 -9.06 10.48 9.51
N ALA A 56 -7.86 10.02 9.17
CA ALA A 56 -7.50 9.54 7.85
C ALA A 56 -6.24 8.67 7.91
N VAL A 57 -6.09 7.77 6.93
CA VAL A 57 -4.91 6.90 6.79
C VAL A 57 -4.25 7.18 5.46
N ARG A 58 -2.97 7.55 5.48
CA ARG A 58 -2.21 7.96 4.28
C ARG A 58 -0.84 7.30 4.25
N SER A 59 -0.34 7.01 3.05
CA SER A 59 1.00 6.47 2.88
C SER A 59 2.07 7.58 2.88
N GLY A 60 3.24 7.31 3.44
CA GLY A 60 4.36 8.25 3.46
C GLY A 60 5.04 8.40 2.09
N LYS A 61 5.60 9.59 1.82
CA LYS A 61 6.22 9.95 0.52
C LYS A 61 7.34 8.98 0.09
N GLY A 62 8.11 8.44 1.02
CA GLY A 62 9.20 7.49 0.72
C GLY A 62 8.74 6.12 0.22
N ASN A 63 7.44 5.85 0.26
CA ASN A 63 6.86 4.57 -0.15
C ASN A 63 5.98 4.74 -1.40
N ARG A 64 6.47 5.49 -2.41
CA ARG A 64 5.74 5.81 -3.64
C ARG A 64 6.56 5.42 -4.87
N PHE A 65 5.95 4.67 -5.78
CA PHE A 65 6.47 4.33 -7.10
C PHE A 65 5.30 4.20 -8.08
N ASP A 66 5.56 4.40 -9.37
CA ASP A 66 4.52 4.31 -10.41
C ASP A 66 3.87 2.92 -10.42
N GLY A 67 2.55 2.87 -10.56
CA GLY A 67 1.76 1.64 -10.49
C GLY A 67 1.47 1.14 -9.08
N LYS A 68 1.92 1.80 -8.01
CA LYS A 68 1.56 1.40 -6.65
C LYS A 68 0.12 1.81 -6.32
N ILE A 69 -0.70 0.85 -5.91
CA ILE A 69 -2.06 1.05 -5.41
C ILE A 69 -2.12 0.58 -3.95
N THR A 70 -2.48 1.47 -3.03
CA THR A 70 -2.71 1.13 -1.62
C THR A 70 -4.19 1.13 -1.34
N ILE A 71 -4.71 0.03 -0.78
CA ILE A 71 -6.12 -0.10 -0.42
C ILE A 71 -6.25 -0.21 1.10
N SER A 72 -7.05 0.66 1.69
CA SER A 72 -7.32 0.70 3.14
C SER A 72 -8.82 0.72 3.41
N ALA A 73 -9.22 0.40 4.64
CA ALA A 73 -10.59 0.69 5.06
C ALA A 73 -10.81 2.19 4.95
N GLY A 74 -11.99 2.61 4.48
CA GLY A 74 -12.40 4.00 4.55
C GLY A 74 -12.95 4.34 5.94
N VAL A 75 -13.18 5.63 6.19
CA VAL A 75 -13.65 6.12 7.50
C VAL A 75 -15.08 5.66 7.82
N GLU A 76 -15.93 5.57 6.79
CA GLU A 76 -17.29 5.08 6.91
C GLU A 76 -17.33 3.55 6.85
N GLU A 77 -18.24 2.92 7.61
CA GLU A 77 -18.36 1.47 7.63
C GLU A 77 -18.67 0.91 6.24
N GLY A 78 -17.87 -0.06 5.79
CA GLY A 78 -17.99 -0.67 4.47
C GLY A 78 -17.37 0.15 3.32
N SER A 79 -16.86 1.35 3.59
CA SER A 79 -16.14 2.15 2.60
C SER A 79 -14.68 1.73 2.44
N VAL A 80 -14.06 2.14 1.33
CA VAL A 80 -12.68 1.80 0.98
C VAL A 80 -11.96 3.04 0.47
N ASP A 81 -10.78 3.30 1.03
CA ASP A 81 -9.89 4.36 0.56
C ASP A 81 -8.81 3.77 -0.35
N ILE A 82 -8.64 4.38 -1.53
CA ILE A 82 -7.64 3.97 -2.53
C ILE A 82 -6.64 5.11 -2.73
N GLU A 83 -5.36 4.85 -2.44
CA GLU A 83 -4.26 5.75 -2.78
C GLU A 83 -3.49 5.16 -3.98
N ALA A 84 -3.58 5.83 -5.13
CA ALA A 84 -2.87 5.45 -6.35
C ALA A 84 -1.67 6.37 -6.60
N CYS A 85 -0.49 5.78 -6.78
CA CYS A 85 0.71 6.48 -7.23
C CYS A 85 0.94 6.15 -8.70
N LEU A 86 0.69 7.13 -9.57
CA LEU A 86 0.73 6.96 -11.01
C LEU A 86 1.69 7.98 -11.63
N SER A 87 2.22 7.65 -12.80
CA SER A 87 2.92 8.61 -13.65
C SER A 87 2.02 9.82 -13.95
N PRO A 88 2.59 11.02 -14.16
CA PRO A 88 1.79 12.19 -14.50
C PRO A 88 0.89 11.98 -15.72
N GLN A 89 1.38 11.24 -16.73
CA GLN A 89 0.64 10.93 -17.94
C GLN A 89 -0.58 10.05 -17.65
N THR A 90 -0.40 8.97 -16.89
CA THR A 90 -1.49 8.07 -16.52
C THR A 90 -2.50 8.77 -15.62
N LEU A 91 -2.03 9.55 -14.64
CA LEU A 91 -2.91 10.30 -13.75
C LEU A 91 -3.78 11.29 -14.51
N HIS A 92 -3.22 11.99 -15.50
CA HIS A 92 -3.98 12.91 -16.34
C HIS A 92 -5.05 12.18 -17.16
N ALA A 93 -4.69 11.08 -17.82
CA ALA A 93 -5.63 10.29 -18.61
C ALA A 93 -6.79 9.74 -17.76
N VAL A 94 -6.49 9.22 -16.57
CA VAL A 94 -7.50 8.72 -15.62
C VAL A 94 -8.39 9.85 -15.09
N ALA A 95 -7.83 11.04 -14.86
CA ALA A 95 -8.60 12.20 -14.41
C ALA A 95 -9.55 12.76 -15.48
N GLU A 96 -9.32 12.47 -16.76
CA GLU A 96 -10.22 12.86 -17.86
C GLU A 96 -11.24 11.77 -18.22
N ASP A 97 -11.04 10.54 -17.72
CA ASP A 97 -11.93 9.42 -17.99
C ASP A 97 -13.30 9.58 -17.30
N VAL A 98 -14.37 9.56 -18.09
CA VAL A 98 -15.74 9.84 -17.62
C VAL A 98 -16.27 8.70 -16.76
N GLU A 99 -16.00 7.46 -17.13
CA GLU A 99 -16.47 6.27 -16.40
C GLU A 99 -15.77 6.18 -15.04
N PHE A 100 -14.45 6.37 -15.03
CA PHE A 100 -13.67 6.40 -13.81
C PHE A 100 -14.15 7.49 -12.86
N ARG A 101 -14.35 8.72 -13.34
CA ARG A 101 -14.85 9.82 -12.51
C ARG A 101 -16.24 9.54 -11.94
N ALA A 102 -17.12 8.91 -12.70
CA ALA A 102 -18.45 8.53 -12.21
C ALA A 102 -18.39 7.45 -11.11
N SER A 103 -17.30 6.68 -11.03
CA SER A 103 -17.10 5.63 -10.02
C SER A 103 -16.51 6.12 -8.70
N ILE A 104 -15.95 7.33 -8.66
CA ILE A 104 -15.32 7.89 -7.46
C ILE A 104 -16.38 8.59 -6.61
N CYS A 105 -16.54 8.14 -5.36
CA CYS A 105 -17.30 8.88 -4.36
C CYS A 105 -16.51 10.12 -3.91
N SER A 106 -17.15 11.29 -3.90
CA SER A 106 -16.59 12.56 -3.42
C SER A 106 -16.72 12.72 -1.91
#